data_AF-A0A524LZB0-F1
#
_entry.id   AF-A0A524LZB0-F1
#
_cell.length_a   1.000
_cell.length_b   1.000
_cell.length_c   1.000
_cell.angle_alpha   90.00
_cell.angle_beta   90.00
_cell.angle_gamma   90.00
#
_symmetry.space_group_name_H-M   'P 1'
#
loop_
_entity.id
_entity.type
_entity.pdbx_description
1 polymer ?
#
loop_
_entity_poly.entity_id
_entity_poly.type
_entity_poly.pdbx_seq_one_letter_code
_entity_poly.pdbx_strand_id
1 'polypeptide(L)'
;MTTNIKQIPLAFGSGISELNIPEKNISSLILPSEPVKKEEGAILIRKALENPIKSKRLSEVVNPETRIAIIVSDVTRPTPTSKILPPILEELYSGG
;
A
#
# COMPACT_ATOMS: atom_id res chain seq x y z
N MET A 1 -15.35 -43.71 3.80
CA MET A 1 -14.31 -42.70 4.13
C MET A 1 -14.84 -41.35 3.69
N THR A 2 -15.12 -40.45 4.63
CA THR A 2 -15.51 -39.06 4.31
C THR A 2 -14.28 -38.32 3.79
N THR A 3 -14.39 -37.73 2.59
CA THR A 3 -13.30 -36.95 2.01
C THR A 3 -13.41 -35.53 2.56
N ASN A 4 -12.46 -35.10 3.38
CA ASN A 4 -12.39 -33.69 3.80
C ASN A 4 -12.07 -32.83 2.58
N ILE A 5 -12.84 -31.77 2.39
CA ILE A 5 -12.69 -30.79 1.30
C ILE A 5 -12.30 -29.47 1.94
N LYS A 6 -11.26 -28.84 1.37
CA LYS A 6 -10.87 -27.46 1.72
C LYS A 6 -11.35 -26.50 0.64
N GLN A 7 -12.00 -25.43 1.09
CA GLN A 7 -12.44 -24.33 0.25
C GLN A 7 -11.36 -23.27 0.20
N ILE A 8 -10.96 -22.84 -1.00
CA ILE A 8 -9.91 -21.82 -1.20
C ILE A 8 -10.45 -20.73 -2.12
N PRO A 9 -10.56 -19.47 -1.65
CA PRO A 9 -10.97 -18.36 -2.51
C PRO A 9 -9.81 -17.96 -3.44
N LEU A 10 -10.06 -17.90 -4.74
CA LEU A 10 -9.12 -17.44 -5.75
C LEU A 10 -9.66 -16.17 -6.43
N ALA A 11 -8.92 -15.07 -6.37
CA ALA A 11 -9.26 -13.87 -7.11
C ALA A 11 -9.19 -14.15 -8.62
N PHE A 12 -10.29 -13.92 -9.34
CA PHE A 12 -10.38 -14.15 -10.79
C PHE A 12 -11.30 -13.11 -11.44
N GLY A 13 -10.74 -12.30 -12.34
CA GLY A 13 -11.45 -11.17 -12.94
C GLY A 13 -11.87 -10.14 -11.89
N SER A 14 -13.16 -9.79 -11.88
CA SER A 14 -13.77 -8.87 -10.90
C SER A 14 -14.33 -9.56 -9.66
N GLY A 15 -14.11 -10.87 -9.49
CA GLY A 15 -14.71 -11.65 -8.42
C GLY A 15 -13.77 -12.68 -7.79
N ILE A 16 -14.39 -13.64 -7.11
CA ILE A 16 -13.71 -14.75 -6.43
C ILE A 16 -14.28 -16.05 -6.99
N SER A 17 -13.40 -16.95 -7.41
CA SER A 17 -13.73 -18.34 -7.71
C SER A 17 -13.40 -19.20 -6.50
N GLU A 18 -14.37 -19.98 -6.00
CA GLU A 18 -14.17 -20.86 -4.86
C GLU A 18 -13.71 -22.25 -5.32
N LEU A 19 -12.47 -22.61 -4.94
CA LEU A 19 -11.89 -23.92 -5.27
C LEU A 19 -12.20 -24.92 -4.14
N ASN A 20 -12.79 -26.06 -4.50
CA ASN A 20 -13.07 -27.16 -3.57
C ASN A 20 -12.07 -28.29 -3.83
N ILE A 21 -11.07 -28.43 -2.97
CA ILE A 21 -9.99 -29.41 -3.17
C ILE A 21 -10.00 -30.43 -2.02
N PRO A 22 -10.05 -31.74 -2.29
CA PRO A 22 -9.84 -32.76 -1.26
C PRO A 22 -8.54 -32.53 -0.51
N GLU A 23 -8.57 -32.47 0.82
CA GLU A 23 -7.39 -32.14 1.64
C GLU A 23 -6.21 -33.07 1.37
N LYS A 24 -6.48 -34.35 1.10
CA LYS A 24 -5.46 -35.35 0.75
C LYS A 24 -4.66 -35.01 -0.53
N ASN A 25 -5.17 -34.11 -1.37
CA ASN A 25 -4.52 -33.65 -2.60
C ASN A 25 -3.75 -32.34 -2.39
N ILE A 26 -3.81 -31.73 -1.20
CA ILE A 26 -3.16 -30.45 -0.91
C ILE A 26 -1.80 -30.71 -0.25
N SER A 27 -0.73 -30.28 -0.91
CA SER A 27 0.61 -30.31 -0.30
C SER A 27 0.83 -29.14 0.65
N SER A 28 0.60 -27.91 0.18
CA SER A 28 0.75 -26.69 0.99
C SER A 28 -0.09 -25.54 0.42
N LEU A 29 -0.37 -24.55 1.26
CA LEU A 29 -0.99 -23.27 0.88
C LEU A 29 -0.02 -22.15 1.26
N ILE A 30 0.55 -21.48 0.26
CA ILE A 30 1.54 -20.41 0.45
C ILE A 30 0.81 -19.07 0.33
N LEU A 31 0.80 -18.29 1.42
CA LEU A 31 0.16 -16.98 1.49
C LEU A 31 1.20 -15.91 1.87
N PRO A 32 1.02 -14.66 1.43
CA PRO A 32 1.89 -13.57 1.86
C PRO A 32 1.77 -13.34 3.37
N SER A 33 2.86 -12.91 4.00
CA SER A 33 2.81 -12.40 5.36
C SER A 33 2.20 -11.00 5.35
N GLU A 34 0.96 -10.87 5.81
CA GLU A 34 0.32 -9.56 5.92
C GLU A 34 0.75 -8.86 7.21
N PRO A 35 1.24 -7.60 7.14
CA PRO A 35 1.51 -6.83 8.33
C PRO A 35 0.20 -6.47 9.03
N VAL A 36 0.20 -6.53 10.36
CA VAL A 36 -0.95 -6.07 11.16
C VAL A 36 -1.16 -4.59 10.89
N LYS A 37 -2.34 -4.22 10.37
CA LYS A 37 -2.74 -2.81 10.24
C LYS A 37 -2.96 -2.22 11.64
N LYS A 38 -1.99 -1.45 12.12
CA LYS A 38 -2.03 -0.84 13.46
C LYS A 38 -2.69 0.53 13.48
N GLU A 39 -2.69 1.24 12.36
CA GLU A 39 -3.13 2.64 12.28
C GLU A 39 -3.79 2.95 10.94
N GLU A 40 -4.53 4.06 10.90
CA GLU A 40 -5.15 4.58 9.69
C GLU A 40 -4.11 5.10 8.70
N GLY A 41 -4.34 4.88 7.40
CA GLY A 41 -3.39 5.26 6.35
C GLY A 41 -3.03 6.74 6.34
N ALA A 42 -3.98 7.64 6.65
CA ALA A 42 -3.73 9.07 6.71
C ALA A 42 -2.71 9.45 7.80
N ILE A 43 -2.81 8.80 8.97
CA ILE A 43 -1.89 9.02 10.09
C ILE A 43 -0.49 8.51 9.72
N LEU A 44 -0.41 7.34 9.10
CA LEU A 44 0.86 6.75 8.66
C LEU A 44 1.58 7.62 7.62
N ILE A 45 0.84 8.20 6.67
CA ILE A 45 1.41 9.10 5.66
C ILE A 45 2.03 10.34 6.33
N ARG A 46 1.30 10.99 7.24
CA ARG A 46 1.81 12.17 7.95
C ARG A 46 3.05 11.85 8.79
N LYS A 47 2.99 10.77 9.59
CA LYS A 47 4.14 10.31 10.38
C LYS A 47 5.38 10.06 9.52
N ALA A 48 5.20 9.48 8.33
CA ALA A 48 6.31 9.22 7.42
C ALA A 48 6.94 10.51 6.88
N LEU A 49 6.14 11.52 6.56
CA LEU A 49 6.62 12.83 6.10
C LEU A 49 7.36 13.61 7.20
N GLU A 50 6.88 13.50 8.45
CA GLU A 50 7.49 14.14 9.62
C GLU A 50 8.79 13.44 10.07
N ASN A 51 8.97 12.16 9.76
CA ASN A 51 10.10 11.33 10.19
C ASN A 51 10.83 10.71 8.99
N PRO A 52 11.47 11.52 8.13
CA PRO A 52 12.18 11.03 6.96
C PRO A 52 13.36 10.12 7.35
N ILE A 53 13.62 9.10 6.54
CA ILE A 53 14.73 8.17 6.76
C ILE A 53 15.99 8.74 6.13
N LYS A 54 16.97 9.11 6.96
CA LYS A 54 18.30 9.59 6.53
C LYS A 54 18.27 10.79 5.58
N SER A 55 17.24 11.63 5.67
CA SER A 55 17.16 12.91 4.96
C SER A 55 16.49 13.96 5.86
N LYS A 56 16.55 15.22 5.42
CA LYS A 56 15.73 16.29 5.97
C LYS A 56 14.26 16.14 5.53
N ARG A 57 13.37 16.87 6.18
CA ARG A 57 11.97 16.98 5.75
C ARG A 57 11.86 17.70 4.41
N LEU A 58 10.77 17.49 3.68
CA LEU A 58 10.57 18.15 2.39
C LEU A 58 10.50 19.68 2.54
N SER A 59 9.84 20.16 3.59
CA SER A 59 9.76 21.58 3.95
C SER A 59 11.12 22.24 4.23
N GLU A 60 12.12 21.45 4.62
CA GLU A 60 13.46 21.93 4.98
C GLU A 60 14.44 21.95 3.80
N VAL A 61 14.06 21.36 2.66
CA VAL A 61 14.92 21.25 1.47
C VAL A 61 14.44 22.09 0.30
N VAL A 62 13.24 22.65 0.38
CA VAL A 62 12.68 23.57 -0.63
C VAL A 62 12.79 25.02 -0.18
N ASN A 63 12.60 25.92 -1.13
CA ASN A 63 12.47 27.35 -0.94
C ASN A 63 11.59 27.92 -2.07
N PRO A 64 11.15 29.19 -2.00
CA PRO A 64 10.21 29.77 -2.96
C PRO A 64 10.68 29.80 -4.42
N GLU A 65 11.99 29.70 -4.69
CA GLU A 65 12.54 29.65 -6.05
C GLU A 65 12.67 28.20 -6.59
N THR A 66 12.37 27.21 -5.76
CA THR A 66 12.54 25.79 -6.09
C THR A 66 11.49 25.35 -7.09
N ARG A 67 11.93 24.85 -8.24
CA ARG A 67 11.07 24.16 -9.20
C ARG A 67 11.01 22.68 -8.86
N ILE A 68 9.82 22.22 -8.49
CA ILE A 68 9.60 20.85 -8.00
C ILE A 68 8.93 20.02 -9.10
N ALA A 69 9.39 18.78 -9.27
CA ALA A 69 8.72 17.75 -10.07
C ALA A 69 8.36 16.57 -9.15
N ILE A 70 7.08 16.19 -9.13
CA ILE A 70 6.59 15.05 -8.35
C ILE A 70 6.33 13.90 -9.32
N ILE A 71 7.08 12.81 -9.18
CA ILE A 71 6.89 11.59 -9.97
C ILE A 71 5.81 10.75 -9.30
N VAL A 72 4.74 10.45 -10.04
CA VAL A 72 3.62 9.62 -9.57
C VAL A 72 3.53 8.32 -10.37
N SER A 73 3.01 7.27 -9.75
CA SER A 73 2.69 6.01 -10.45
C SER A 73 1.62 6.25 -11.53
N ASP A 74 1.66 5.45 -12.60
CA ASP A 74 0.60 5.41 -13.59
C ASP A 74 -0.69 4.74 -13.06
N VAL A 75 -1.73 4.72 -13.90
CA VAL A 75 -3.05 4.15 -13.57
C VAL A 75 -3.03 2.63 -13.34
N THR A 76 -1.96 1.93 -13.74
CA THR A 76 -1.86 0.47 -13.58
C THR A 76 -1.43 0.07 -12.18
N ARG A 77 -1.00 1.02 -11.35
CA ARG A 77 -0.59 0.77 -9.97
C ARG A 77 -1.72 1.08 -8.99
N PRO A 78 -1.98 0.21 -8.01
CA PRO A 78 -2.97 0.46 -6.96
C PRO A 78 -2.45 1.45 -5.89
N THR A 79 -1.59 2.40 -6.28
CA THR A 79 -1.04 3.40 -5.36
C THR A 79 -2.15 4.36 -4.95
N PRO A 80 -2.37 4.61 -3.65
CA PRO A 80 -3.43 5.51 -3.18
C PRO A 80 -2.99 6.98 -3.32
N THR A 81 -2.71 7.41 -4.55
CA THR A 81 -2.17 8.74 -4.88
C THR A 81 -3.05 9.87 -4.36
N SER A 82 -4.38 9.72 -4.42
CA SER A 82 -5.34 10.70 -3.87
C SER A 82 -5.21 10.90 -2.36
N LYS A 83 -4.66 9.93 -1.62
CA LYS A 83 -4.39 10.04 -0.17
C LYS A 83 -2.99 10.55 0.13
N ILE A 84 -2.02 10.27 -0.75
CA ILE A 84 -0.60 10.57 -0.53
C ILE A 84 -0.24 11.98 -1.02
N LEU A 85 -0.75 12.38 -2.18
CA LEU A 85 -0.34 13.61 -2.85
C LEU A 85 -0.71 14.89 -2.06
N PRO A 86 -1.92 15.02 -1.48
CA PRO A 86 -2.26 16.25 -0.75
C PRO A 86 -1.33 16.51 0.46
N PRO A 87 -1.03 15.54 1.34
CA PRO A 87 -0.05 15.74 2.42
C PRO A 87 1.36 16.10 1.94
N ILE A 88 1.81 15.56 0.80
CA ILE A 88 3.11 15.94 0.20
C ILE A 88 3.08 17.41 -0.21
N LEU A 89 2.01 17.87 -0.85
CA LEU A 89 1.86 19.27 -1.24
C LEU A 89 1.81 20.19 -0.02
N GLU A 90 1.06 19.82 1.03
CA GLU A 90 1.03 20.55 2.31
C GLU A 90 2.44 20.73 2.90
N GLU A 91 3.24 19.66 2.94
CA GLU A 91 4.61 19.71 3.45
C GLU A 91 5.51 20.61 2.57
N LEU A 92 5.41 20.51 1.24
CA LEU A 92 6.20 21.35 0.33
C LEU A 92 5.82 22.83 0.45
N TYR A 93 4.53 23.17 0.50
CA TYR A 93 4.07 24.55 0.67
C TYR A 93 4.50 25.15 2.01
N SER A 94 4.65 24.33 3.06
CA SER A 94 5.17 24.81 4.34
C SER A 94 6.64 25.24 4.29
N GLY A 95 7.41 24.78 3.29
CA GLY A 95 8.80 25.17 3.05
C GLY A 95 9.00 26.44 2.21
N GLY A 96 7.92 27.00 1.66
CA GLY A 96 7.92 28.23 0.86
C GLY A 96 7.93 27.99 -0.65
#